data_AF-A0A948RNC4-F1
#
_entry.id   AF-A0A948RNC4-F1
#
_cell.length_a   1.000
_cell.length_b   1.000
_cell.length_c   1.000
_cell.angle_alpha   90.00
_cell.angle_beta   90.00
_cell.angle_gamma   90.00
#
_symmetry.space_group_name_H-M   'P 1'
#
loop_
_entity.id
_entity.type
_entity.pdbx_description
1 polymer ?
#
loop_
_entity_poly.entity_id
_entity_poly.type
_entity_poly.pdbx_seq_one_letter_code
_entity_poly.pdbx_strand_id
1 'polypeptide(L)'
;MDLYVVRHISESFFNVIVVGSAAALAAVATYTAITRKRNFAVMAAVGFLLGFAFEAISVAVGFRDLSAVTVFGVRMPYPFPQVVMGLEGGVLIPLAGYWIGHCLARRKYARAGGALAAVAVYSLAGCALTRYEIVRGAREITSRREVFGPVAAVSLIVMVLVVAYALWKMQASGRRMFLLFLLGVFVVSSVWILGYRGFGLRVFEQLRSGGYVPASGPATAVGLLYDIVVELTLIDALFFLVPYSLGMLDVTEWSLTGDLRPRAPDDRTARVGR
;
A
#
# COMPACT_ATOMS: atom_id res chain seq x y z
N MET A 1 26.14 -8.27 -3.89
CA MET A 1 25.53 -8.16 -5.23
C MET A 1 24.76 -6.87 -5.20
N ASP A 2 25.25 -5.88 -5.92
CA ASP A 2 24.77 -4.51 -5.75
C ASP A 2 23.67 -4.31 -6.80
N LEU A 3 22.47 -4.75 -6.42
CA LEU A 3 21.25 -4.63 -7.23
C LEU A 3 20.55 -3.32 -6.86
N TYR A 4 20.20 -2.52 -7.87
CA TYR A 4 19.56 -1.23 -7.70
C TYR A 4 18.20 -1.22 -8.36
N VAL A 5 17.19 -0.69 -7.67
CA VAL A 5 15.90 -0.33 -8.26
C VAL A 5 16.02 1.08 -8.81
N VAL A 6 15.59 1.25 -10.06
CA VAL A 6 15.48 2.54 -10.75
C VAL A 6 14.00 2.83 -10.97
N ARG A 7 13.54 3.99 -10.52
CA ARG A 7 12.17 4.46 -10.77
C ARG A 7 12.22 5.73 -11.62
N HIS A 8 11.47 5.73 -12.72
CA HIS A 8 11.26 6.86 -13.63
C HIS A 8 9.86 7.41 -13.44
N ILE A 9 9.76 8.72 -13.20
CA ILE A 9 8.50 9.37 -12.79
C ILE A 9 8.40 10.73 -13.48
N SER A 10 7.16 11.17 -13.70
CA SER A 10 6.80 12.48 -14.25
C SER A 10 6.01 13.30 -13.23
N GLU A 11 5.95 14.61 -13.43
CA GLU A 11 5.13 15.50 -12.61
C GLU A 11 3.64 15.14 -12.69
N SER A 12 3.11 14.64 -13.81
CA SER A 12 1.70 14.25 -13.85
C SER A 12 1.39 12.98 -13.08
N PHE A 13 2.39 12.15 -12.78
CA PHE A 13 2.22 11.04 -11.86
C PHE A 13 1.82 11.52 -10.45
N PHE A 14 2.34 12.68 -10.03
CA PHE A 14 1.96 13.32 -8.77
C PHE A 14 0.45 13.64 -8.73
N ASN A 15 -0.10 14.22 -9.80
CA ASN A 15 -1.52 14.54 -9.88
C ASN A 15 -2.38 13.29 -9.81
N VAL A 16 -1.93 12.21 -10.46
CA VAL A 16 -2.60 10.91 -10.37
C VAL A 16 -2.63 10.46 -8.92
N ILE A 17 -1.50 10.45 -8.20
CA ILE A 17 -1.42 10.10 -6.76
C ILE A 17 -2.38 10.93 -5.93
N VAL A 18 -2.31 12.26 -6.01
CA VAL A 18 -3.13 13.15 -5.18
C VAL A 18 -4.62 12.92 -5.42
N VAL A 19 -5.04 12.85 -6.68
CA VAL A 19 -6.45 12.62 -7.05
C VAL A 19 -6.90 11.22 -6.61
N GLY A 20 -6.07 10.20 -6.79
CA GLY A 20 -6.39 8.83 -6.39
C GLY A 20 -6.49 8.67 -4.88
N SER A 21 -5.55 9.23 -4.12
CA SER A 21 -5.59 9.21 -2.66
C SER A 21 -6.79 10.00 -2.13
N ALA A 22 -7.12 11.16 -2.72
CA ALA A 22 -8.32 11.91 -2.36
C ALA A 22 -9.61 11.11 -2.64
N ALA A 23 -9.70 10.47 -3.80
CA ALA A 23 -10.84 9.62 -4.15
C ALA A 23 -10.96 8.40 -3.23
N ALA A 24 -9.84 7.75 -2.89
CA ALA A 24 -9.81 6.62 -1.97
C ALA A 24 -10.26 7.04 -0.56
N LEU A 25 -9.77 8.18 -0.05
CA LEU A 25 -10.18 8.74 1.23
C LEU A 25 -11.67 9.11 1.22
N ALA A 26 -12.17 9.75 0.16
CA ALA A 26 -13.58 10.08 0.01
C ALA A 26 -14.46 8.81 -0.03
N ALA A 27 -14.03 7.78 -0.74
CA ALA A 27 -14.72 6.50 -0.80
C ALA A 27 -14.77 5.82 0.57
N VAL A 28 -13.68 5.88 1.34
CA VAL A 28 -13.62 5.34 2.69
C VAL A 28 -14.43 6.15 3.68
N ALA A 29 -14.40 7.49 3.61
CA ALA A 29 -15.26 8.34 4.43
C ALA A 29 -16.73 8.04 4.16
N THR A 30 -17.12 7.95 2.88
CA THR A 30 -18.49 7.61 2.45
C THR A 30 -18.88 6.20 2.92
N TYR A 31 -18.02 5.20 2.70
CA TYR A 31 -18.30 3.83 3.13
C TYR A 31 -18.40 3.73 4.65
N THR A 32 -17.53 4.41 5.39
CA THR A 32 -17.56 4.46 6.86
C THR A 32 -18.85 5.14 7.34
N ALA A 33 -19.28 6.24 6.71
CA ALA A 33 -20.51 6.93 7.05
C ALA A 33 -21.75 6.03 6.80
N ILE A 34 -21.80 5.33 5.66
CA ILE A 34 -22.92 4.45 5.30
C ILE A 34 -22.97 3.20 6.19
N THR A 35 -21.82 2.56 6.42
CA THR A 35 -21.76 1.24 7.08
C THR A 35 -21.43 1.28 8.56
N ARG A 36 -21.10 2.47 9.09
CA ARG A 36 -20.60 2.72 10.46
C ARG A 36 -19.35 1.92 10.83
N LYS A 37 -18.63 1.38 9.85
CA LYS A 37 -17.42 0.58 10.06
C LYS A 37 -16.20 1.45 10.28
N ARG A 38 -15.93 1.75 11.55
CA ARG A 38 -14.82 2.61 11.96
C ARG A 38 -13.44 2.07 11.57
N ASN A 39 -13.27 0.76 11.40
CA ASN A 39 -11.96 0.17 11.09
C ASN A 39 -11.33 0.74 9.81
N PHE A 40 -12.13 1.06 8.78
CA PHE A 40 -11.59 1.65 7.54
C PHE A 40 -11.04 3.06 7.77
N ALA A 41 -11.75 3.88 8.55
CA ALA A 41 -11.27 5.21 8.94
C ALA A 41 -10.03 5.13 9.84
N VAL A 42 -9.98 4.16 10.77
CA VAL A 42 -8.80 3.91 11.62
C VAL A 42 -7.59 3.51 10.78
N MET A 43 -7.75 2.55 9.86
CA MET A 43 -6.68 2.12 8.96
C MET A 43 -6.17 3.29 8.10
N ALA A 44 -7.07 4.12 7.57
CA ALA A 44 -6.68 5.29 6.79
C ALA A 44 -5.93 6.34 7.63
N ALA A 45 -6.41 6.63 8.85
CA ALA A 45 -5.81 7.63 9.73
C ALA A 45 -4.44 7.18 10.27
N VAL A 46 -4.37 5.96 10.82
CA VAL A 46 -3.12 5.41 11.34
C VAL A 46 -2.12 5.19 10.22
N GLY A 47 -2.60 4.74 9.05
CA GLY A 47 -1.75 4.58 7.90
C GLY A 47 -1.17 5.89 7.38
N PHE A 48 -1.99 6.94 7.25
CA PHE A 48 -1.48 8.26 6.93
C PHE A 48 -0.39 8.72 7.91
N LEU A 49 -0.63 8.56 9.22
CA LEU A 49 0.32 8.96 10.25
C LEU A 49 1.63 8.16 10.20
N LEU A 50 1.55 6.84 10.01
CA LEU A 50 2.74 5.99 9.89
C LEU A 50 3.52 6.29 8.63
N GLY A 51 2.84 6.45 7.48
CA GLY A 51 3.47 6.82 6.22
C GLY A 51 4.15 8.19 6.31
N PHE A 52 3.45 9.19 6.86
CA PHE A 52 4.01 10.52 7.10
C PHE A 52 5.24 10.47 8.01
N ALA A 53 5.17 9.73 9.13
CA ALA A 53 6.27 9.61 10.08
C ALA A 53 7.48 8.89 9.46
N PHE A 54 7.25 7.79 8.72
CA PHE A 54 8.31 7.06 8.03
C PHE A 54 9.06 7.96 7.05
N GLU A 55 8.33 8.77 6.28
CA GLU A 55 8.91 9.70 5.32
C GLU A 55 9.65 10.85 6.02
N ALA A 56 9.07 11.42 7.07
CA ALA A 56 9.72 12.46 7.86
C ALA A 56 11.05 11.98 8.47
N ILE A 57 11.08 10.77 9.03
CA ILE A 57 12.30 10.14 9.58
C ILE A 57 13.31 9.86 8.46
N SER A 58 12.85 9.30 7.33
CA SER A 58 13.73 8.99 6.19
C SER A 58 14.44 10.22 5.64
N VAL A 59 13.75 11.37 5.63
CA VAL A 59 14.34 12.67 5.27
C VAL A 59 15.31 13.15 6.34
N ALA A 60 14.91 13.12 7.62
CA ALA A 60 15.74 13.60 8.72
C ALA A 60 17.07 12.85 8.86
N VAL A 61 17.08 11.54 8.55
CA VAL A 61 18.27 10.68 8.63
C VAL A 61 19.07 10.68 7.32
N GLY A 62 18.61 11.36 6.27
CA GLY A 62 19.29 11.42 4.98
C GLY A 62 19.21 10.12 4.16
N PHE A 63 18.32 9.18 4.54
CA PHE A 63 18.07 7.95 3.77
C PHE A 63 17.34 8.21 2.46
N ARG A 64 16.57 9.30 2.38
CA ARG A 64 15.98 9.80 1.14
C ARG A 64 16.51 11.19 0.84
N ASP A 65 17.10 11.33 -0.34
CA ASP A 65 17.46 12.62 -0.91
C ASP A 65 16.22 13.32 -1.46
N LEU A 66 15.30 13.65 -0.55
CA LEU A 66 14.31 14.70 -0.74
C LEU A 66 14.98 16.01 -0.36
N SER A 67 16.13 16.32 -0.98
CA SER A 67 16.75 17.63 -0.83
C SER A 67 15.72 18.67 -1.26
N ALA A 68 15.28 19.41 -0.25
CA ALA A 68 14.30 20.49 -0.25
C ALA A 68 13.49 20.64 -1.55
N VAL A 69 12.18 20.40 -1.41
CA VAL A 69 11.14 20.89 -2.30
C VAL A 69 10.64 19.89 -3.36
N THR A 70 11.35 18.88 -3.86
CA THR A 70 10.81 18.05 -4.99
C THR A 70 10.25 16.66 -4.63
N VAL A 71 8.99 16.36 -4.98
CA VAL A 71 8.40 15.00 -5.02
C VAL A 71 7.87 14.69 -6.40
N PHE A 72 8.30 13.58 -7.00
CA PHE A 72 7.95 13.20 -8.38
C PHE A 72 8.20 14.33 -9.40
N GLY A 73 9.15 15.22 -9.11
CA GLY A 73 9.51 16.38 -9.94
C GLY A 73 8.80 17.67 -9.63
N VAL A 74 7.73 17.60 -8.85
CA VAL A 74 6.99 18.78 -8.45
C VAL A 74 7.65 19.40 -7.24
N ARG A 75 7.98 20.69 -7.35
CA ARG A 75 8.44 21.50 -6.24
C ARG A 75 7.27 21.88 -5.30
N MET A 76 7.33 21.44 -4.06
CA MET A 76 6.41 21.69 -2.94
C MET A 76 7.16 22.09 -1.66
N PRO A 77 6.70 23.10 -0.93
CA PRO A 77 7.31 23.46 0.35
C PRO A 77 7.15 22.32 1.38
N TYR A 78 8.06 22.25 2.34
CA TYR A 78 7.89 21.36 3.49
C TYR A 78 6.63 21.75 4.29
N PRO A 79 5.80 20.81 4.79
CA PRO A 79 5.94 19.34 4.80
C PRO A 79 5.12 18.59 3.73
N PHE A 80 4.68 19.27 2.66
CA PHE A 80 3.79 18.67 1.66
C PHE A 80 4.35 17.42 0.95
N PRO A 81 5.68 17.31 0.70
CA PRO A 81 6.30 16.07 0.26
C PRO A 81 5.94 14.84 1.11
N GLN A 82 6.07 14.96 2.43
CA GLN A 82 5.82 13.87 3.38
C GLN A 82 4.33 13.53 3.45
N VAL A 83 3.46 14.54 3.31
CA VAL A 83 2.01 14.33 3.24
C VAL A 83 1.64 13.49 2.02
N VAL A 84 2.16 13.82 0.84
CA VAL A 84 1.84 13.09 -0.40
C VAL A 84 2.37 11.66 -0.35
N MET A 85 3.61 11.47 0.11
CA MET A 85 4.17 10.13 0.25
C MET A 85 3.42 9.30 1.31
N GLY A 86 2.98 9.94 2.40
CA GLY A 86 2.11 9.33 3.39
C GLY A 86 0.72 8.95 2.84
N LEU A 87 0.20 9.71 1.88
CA LEU A 87 -1.06 9.40 1.17
C LEU A 87 -0.89 8.28 0.12
N GLU A 88 0.21 8.24 -0.60
CA GLU A 88 0.52 7.17 -1.57
C GLU A 88 0.75 5.84 -0.85
N GLY A 89 1.81 5.77 -0.04
CA GLY A 89 2.25 4.54 0.61
C GLY A 89 1.41 4.18 1.82
N GLY A 90 0.95 5.18 2.59
CA GLY A 90 0.31 4.92 3.87
C GLY A 90 -1.21 4.79 3.83
N VAL A 91 -1.85 5.26 2.76
CA VAL A 91 -3.32 5.21 2.64
C VAL A 91 -3.74 4.35 1.47
N LEU A 92 -3.22 4.59 0.27
CA LEU A 92 -3.80 3.98 -0.94
C LEU A 92 -3.58 2.45 -0.97
N ILE A 93 -2.35 1.98 -0.78
CA ILE A 93 -2.01 0.54 -0.84
C ILE A 93 -2.59 -0.24 0.36
N PRO A 94 -2.35 0.16 1.62
CA PRO A 94 -2.84 -0.60 2.78
C PRO A 94 -4.36 -0.64 2.86
N LEU A 95 -5.04 0.46 2.51
CA LEU A 95 -6.50 0.55 2.57
C LEU A 95 -7.16 -0.29 1.48
N ALA A 96 -6.59 -0.31 0.27
CA ALA A 96 -7.03 -1.20 -0.80
C ALA A 96 -6.81 -2.67 -0.42
N GLY A 97 -5.65 -3.00 0.15
CA GLY A 97 -5.36 -4.34 0.66
C GLY A 97 -6.33 -4.77 1.75
N TYR A 98 -6.62 -3.88 2.70
CA TYR A 98 -7.61 -4.09 3.75
C TYR A 98 -9.02 -4.29 3.22
N TRP A 99 -9.43 -3.50 2.21
CA TRP A 99 -10.73 -3.66 1.54
C TRP A 99 -10.86 -5.00 0.81
N ILE A 100 -9.83 -5.40 0.07
CA ILE A 100 -9.80 -6.70 -0.61
C ILE A 100 -9.89 -7.82 0.42
N GLY A 101 -9.05 -7.77 1.47
CA GLY A 101 -9.10 -8.72 2.58
C GLY A 101 -10.49 -8.79 3.22
N HIS A 102 -11.17 -7.64 3.39
CA HIS A 102 -12.54 -7.55 3.90
C HIS A 102 -13.56 -8.25 3.02
N CYS A 103 -13.48 -8.00 1.72
CA CYS A 103 -14.38 -8.60 0.77
C CYS A 103 -14.15 -10.11 0.67
N LEU A 104 -12.89 -10.57 0.71
CA LEU A 104 -12.54 -12.00 0.73
C LEU A 104 -13.02 -12.69 2.00
N ALA A 105 -12.83 -12.07 3.17
CA ALA A 105 -13.33 -12.60 4.45
C ALA A 105 -14.85 -12.81 4.43
N ARG A 106 -15.59 -11.87 3.81
CA ARG A 106 -17.05 -11.93 3.66
C ARG A 106 -17.52 -12.66 2.40
N ARG A 107 -16.63 -13.33 1.66
CA ARG A 107 -16.91 -14.06 0.40
C ARG A 107 -17.59 -13.20 -0.68
N LYS A 108 -17.38 -11.89 -0.66
CA LYS A 108 -17.92 -10.92 -1.64
C LYS A 108 -16.91 -10.68 -2.76
N TYR A 109 -16.62 -11.72 -3.54
CA TYR A 109 -15.58 -11.69 -4.58
C TYR A 109 -15.78 -10.58 -5.61
N ALA A 110 -17.02 -10.28 -6.01
CA ALA A 110 -17.29 -9.20 -6.96
C ALA A 110 -16.79 -7.82 -6.47
N ARG A 111 -16.89 -7.53 -5.17
CA ARG A 111 -16.40 -6.26 -4.59
C ARG A 111 -14.88 -6.25 -4.44
N ALA A 112 -14.28 -7.41 -4.15
CA ALA A 112 -12.82 -7.57 -4.16
C ALA A 112 -12.26 -7.36 -5.56
N GLY A 113 -12.88 -7.99 -6.57
CA GLY A 113 -12.55 -7.84 -7.98
C GLY A 113 -12.72 -6.41 -8.48
N GLY A 114 -13.82 -5.73 -8.11
CA GLY A 114 -14.03 -4.32 -8.45
C GLY A 114 -12.96 -3.39 -7.86
N ALA A 115 -12.56 -3.60 -6.60
CA ALA A 115 -11.48 -2.82 -5.99
C ALA A 115 -10.13 -3.10 -6.66
N LEU A 116 -9.82 -4.36 -6.95
CA LEU A 116 -8.61 -4.73 -7.68
C LEU A 116 -8.59 -4.12 -9.08
N ALA A 117 -9.72 -4.15 -9.79
CA ALA A 117 -9.86 -3.55 -11.10
C ALA A 117 -9.68 -2.02 -11.03
N ALA A 118 -10.26 -1.36 -10.03
CA ALA A 118 -10.07 0.08 -9.84
C ALA A 118 -8.60 0.44 -9.58
N VAL A 119 -7.93 -0.30 -8.69
CA VAL A 119 -6.48 -0.16 -8.43
C VAL A 119 -5.68 -0.39 -9.71
N ALA A 120 -5.98 -1.45 -10.47
CA ALA A 120 -5.28 -1.78 -11.70
C ALA A 120 -5.46 -0.69 -12.75
N VAL A 121 -6.69 -0.27 -13.03
CA VAL A 121 -7.01 0.79 -13.99
C VAL A 121 -6.29 2.08 -13.61
N TYR A 122 -6.38 2.47 -12.34
CA TYR A 122 -5.73 3.68 -11.82
C TYR A 122 -4.19 3.60 -11.96
N SER A 123 -3.59 2.47 -11.57
CA SER A 123 -2.14 2.26 -11.67
C SER A 123 -1.66 2.31 -13.13
N LEU A 124 -2.36 1.60 -14.02
CA LEU A 124 -2.02 1.51 -15.44
C LEU A 124 -2.21 2.86 -16.14
N ALA A 125 -3.28 3.60 -15.81
CA ALA A 125 -3.50 4.95 -16.33
C ALA A 125 -2.38 5.90 -15.90
N GLY A 126 -1.97 5.85 -14.63
CA GLY A 126 -0.84 6.65 -14.13
C GLY A 126 0.49 6.30 -14.81
N CYS A 127 0.75 5.01 -15.03
CA CYS A 127 1.92 4.55 -15.75
C CYS A 127 1.90 4.98 -17.23
N ALA A 128 0.77 4.83 -17.91
CA ALA A 128 0.60 5.22 -19.31
C ALA A 128 0.82 6.72 -19.49
N LEU A 129 0.21 7.54 -18.63
CA LEU A 129 0.37 8.99 -18.64
C LEU A 129 1.84 9.39 -18.42
N THR A 130 2.49 8.79 -17.42
CA THR A 130 3.90 9.06 -17.13
C THR A 130 4.80 8.72 -18.31
N ARG A 131 4.60 7.54 -18.91
CA ARG A 131 5.39 7.10 -20.07
C ARG A 131 5.17 8.03 -21.26
N TYR A 132 3.93 8.43 -21.50
CA TYR A 132 3.57 9.36 -22.57
C TYR A 132 4.28 10.70 -22.43
N GLU A 133 4.30 11.27 -21.21
CA GLU A 133 4.96 12.54 -20.95
C GLU A 133 6.49 12.47 -21.10
N ILE A 134 7.12 11.41 -20.57
CA ILE A 134 8.56 11.20 -20.73
C ILE A 134 8.93 11.12 -22.21
N VAL A 135 8.15 10.39 -23.02
CA VAL A 135 8.36 10.30 -24.48
C VAL A 135 8.18 11.67 -25.17
N ARG A 136 7.37 12.57 -24.60
CA ARG A 136 7.18 13.95 -25.08
C ARG A 136 8.20 14.95 -24.54
N GLY A 137 9.24 14.49 -23.84
CA GLY A 137 10.33 15.33 -23.36
C GLY A 137 10.08 15.97 -21.99
N ALA A 138 9.10 15.48 -21.23
CA ALA A 138 9.00 15.86 -19.82
C ALA A 138 10.28 15.44 -19.06
N ARG A 139 10.63 16.21 -18.03
CA ARG A 139 11.82 15.93 -17.22
C ARG A 139 11.68 14.57 -16.54
N GLU A 140 12.60 13.66 -16.84
CA GLU A 140 12.70 12.38 -16.17
C GLU A 140 13.44 12.51 -14.83
N ILE A 141 12.88 11.87 -13.81
CA ILE A 141 13.50 11.83 -12.48
C ILE A 141 13.78 10.38 -12.15
N THR A 142 15.06 10.12 -11.95
CA THR A 142 15.61 8.78 -11.77
C THR A 142 16.05 8.62 -10.32
N SER A 143 15.32 7.83 -9.55
CA SER A 143 15.71 7.45 -8.20
C SER A 143 16.35 6.06 -8.24
N ARG A 144 17.57 5.93 -7.69
CA ARG A 144 18.27 4.64 -7.53
C ARG A 144 18.34 4.25 -6.07
N ARG A 145 18.00 3.01 -5.74
CA ARG A 145 18.15 2.46 -4.38
C ARG A 145 18.72 1.05 -4.40
N GLU A 146 19.73 0.80 -3.59
CA GLU A 146 20.28 -0.54 -3.39
C GLU A 146 19.26 -1.45 -2.68
N VAL A 147 19.03 -2.64 -3.24
CA VAL A 147 18.02 -3.61 -2.77
C VAL A 147 18.53 -4.44 -1.60
N PHE A 148 19.83 -4.75 -1.58
CA PHE A 148 20.46 -5.66 -0.60
C PHE A 148 21.55 -5.00 0.24
N GLY A 149 21.48 -3.68 0.38
CA GLY A 149 22.38 -2.97 1.29
C GLY A 149 22.24 -3.50 2.73
N PRO A 150 23.27 -3.36 3.59
CA PRO A 150 23.24 -3.89 4.96
C PRO A 150 22.03 -3.42 5.77
N VAL A 151 21.64 -2.15 5.61
CA VAL A 151 20.46 -1.57 6.26
C VAL A 151 19.18 -2.26 5.78
N ALA A 152 19.02 -2.45 4.47
CA ALA A 152 17.85 -3.10 3.88
C ALA A 152 17.70 -4.56 4.36
N ALA A 153 18.82 -5.29 4.50
CA ALA A 153 18.84 -6.64 5.03
C ALA A 153 18.45 -6.70 6.51
N VAL A 154 18.99 -5.81 7.35
CA VAL A 154 18.62 -5.72 8.77
C VAL A 154 17.15 -5.33 8.92
N SER A 155 16.67 -4.33 8.18
CA SER A 155 15.26 -3.92 8.20
C SER A 155 14.34 -5.07 7.82
N LEU A 156 14.69 -5.87 6.79
CA LEU A 156 13.93 -7.06 6.42
C LEU A 156 13.86 -8.08 7.56
N ILE A 157 14.99 -8.42 8.18
CA ILE A 157 15.03 -9.39 9.29
C ILE A 157 14.13 -8.90 10.44
N VAL A 158 14.24 -7.63 10.80
CA VAL A 158 13.42 -7.03 11.86
C VAL A 158 11.93 -7.09 11.49
N MET A 159 11.55 -6.76 10.25
CA MET A 159 10.15 -6.82 9.81
C MET A 159 9.61 -8.25 9.83
N VAL A 160 10.38 -9.23 9.36
CA VAL A 160 9.98 -10.65 9.41
C VAL A 160 9.77 -11.10 10.85
N LEU A 161 10.67 -10.74 11.77
CA LEU A 161 10.56 -11.09 13.19
C LEU A 161 9.34 -10.41 13.84
N VAL A 162 9.09 -9.13 13.55
CA VAL A 162 7.91 -8.41 14.04
C VAL A 162 6.62 -9.07 13.55
N VAL A 163 6.54 -9.41 12.27
CA VAL A 163 5.38 -10.08 11.67
C VAL A 163 5.19 -11.47 12.27
N ALA A 164 6.25 -12.26 12.41
CA ALA A 164 6.19 -13.59 13.02
C ALA A 164 5.77 -13.54 14.50
N TYR A 165 6.33 -12.61 15.27
CA TYR A 165 5.96 -12.38 16.66
C TYR A 165 4.49 -11.96 16.79
N ALA A 166 4.05 -11.03 15.94
CA ALA A 166 2.65 -10.61 15.91
C ALA A 166 1.72 -11.78 15.59
N LEU A 167 2.03 -12.58 14.57
CA LEU A 167 1.26 -13.79 14.23
C LEU A 167 1.16 -14.77 15.40
N TRP A 168 2.23 -14.93 16.18
CA TRP A 168 2.27 -15.80 17.36
C TRP A 168 1.36 -15.28 18.49
N LYS A 169 1.38 -13.97 18.75
CA LYS A 169 0.59 -13.32 19.81
C LYS A 169 -0.87 -13.06 19.42
N MET A 170 -1.17 -13.00 18.14
CA MET A 170 -2.52 -12.75 17.62
C MET A 170 -3.47 -13.91 17.92
N GLN A 171 -4.68 -13.54 18.35
CA GLN A 171 -5.84 -14.43 18.39
C GLN A 171 -6.21 -14.92 16.98
N ALA A 172 -6.90 -16.06 16.89
CA ALA A 172 -7.21 -16.71 15.60
C ALA A 172 -7.97 -15.79 14.61
N SER A 173 -8.93 -15.01 15.09
CA SER A 173 -9.68 -14.04 14.28
C SER A 173 -8.79 -12.93 13.72
N GLY A 174 -7.97 -12.32 14.58
CA GLY A 174 -6.99 -11.30 14.20
C GLY A 174 -5.95 -11.83 13.21
N ARG A 175 -5.44 -13.04 13.45
CA ARG A 175 -4.47 -13.71 12.57
C ARG A 175 -5.04 -13.92 11.16
N ARG A 176 -6.25 -14.45 11.05
CA ARG A 176 -6.91 -14.64 9.75
C ARG A 176 -7.09 -13.32 9.02
N MET A 177 -7.53 -12.28 9.73
CA MET A 177 -7.75 -10.96 9.15
C MET A 177 -6.45 -10.31 8.67
N PHE A 178 -5.39 -10.41 9.48
CA PHE A 178 -4.06 -9.94 9.11
C PHE A 178 -3.51 -10.65 7.87
N LEU A 179 -3.65 -11.98 7.78
CA LEU A 179 -3.23 -12.73 6.59
C LEU A 179 -4.02 -12.34 5.33
N LEU A 180 -5.33 -12.10 5.45
CA LEU A 180 -6.16 -11.63 4.33
C LEU A 180 -5.81 -10.19 3.92
N PHE A 181 -5.47 -9.34 4.89
CA PHE A 181 -4.93 -8.01 4.65
C PHE A 181 -3.60 -8.10 3.88
N LEU A 182 -2.64 -8.90 4.34
CA LEU A 182 -1.35 -9.09 3.68
C LEU A 182 -1.52 -9.64 2.26
N LEU A 183 -2.44 -10.59 2.05
CA LEU A 183 -2.77 -11.09 0.72
C LEU A 183 -3.33 -9.97 -0.18
N GLY A 184 -4.22 -9.13 0.36
CA GLY A 184 -4.76 -7.99 -0.38
C GLY A 184 -3.67 -6.99 -0.78
N VAL A 185 -2.78 -6.64 0.15
CA VAL A 185 -1.64 -5.75 -0.10
C VAL A 185 -0.69 -6.37 -1.14
N PHE A 186 -0.35 -7.64 -1.00
CA PHE A 186 0.51 -8.36 -1.95
C PHE A 186 -0.04 -8.29 -3.38
N VAL A 187 -1.34 -8.51 -3.55
CA VAL A 187 -2.00 -8.44 -4.86
C VAL A 187 -1.97 -7.02 -5.42
N VAL A 188 -2.33 -6.01 -4.62
CA VAL A 188 -2.27 -4.59 -5.03
C VAL A 188 -0.86 -4.18 -5.44
N SER A 189 0.11 -4.52 -4.61
CA SER A 189 1.53 -4.23 -4.81
C SER A 189 2.07 -4.91 -6.07
N SER A 190 1.66 -6.15 -6.32
CA SER A 190 2.04 -6.88 -7.53
C SER A 190 1.52 -6.19 -8.79
N VAL A 191 0.23 -5.84 -8.81
CA VAL A 191 -0.37 -5.13 -9.96
C VAL A 191 0.34 -3.79 -10.21
N TRP A 192 0.63 -3.04 -9.14
CA TRP A 192 1.31 -1.76 -9.23
C TRP A 192 2.73 -1.90 -9.78
N ILE A 193 3.56 -2.75 -9.18
CA ILE A 193 4.97 -2.93 -9.55
C ILE A 193 5.12 -3.53 -10.95
N LEU A 194 4.30 -4.53 -11.29
CA LEU A 194 4.33 -5.14 -12.62
C LEU A 194 3.84 -4.17 -13.70
N GLY A 195 2.83 -3.34 -13.41
CA GLY A 195 2.40 -2.25 -14.28
C GLY A 195 3.55 -1.29 -14.56
N TYR A 196 4.17 -0.77 -13.49
CA TYR A 196 5.35 0.10 -13.58
C TYR A 196 6.48 -0.49 -14.43
N ARG A 197 6.78 -1.77 -14.21
CA ARG A 197 7.79 -2.49 -14.98
C ARG A 197 7.41 -2.62 -16.46
N GLY A 198 6.15 -2.94 -16.74
CA GLY A 198 5.61 -3.10 -18.10
C GLY A 198 5.66 -1.83 -18.95
N PHE A 199 5.49 -0.66 -18.31
CA PHE A 199 5.65 0.65 -18.97
C PHE A 199 7.10 1.14 -19.04
N GLY A 200 8.07 0.35 -18.56
CA GLY A 200 9.48 0.74 -18.54
C GLY A 200 9.81 1.82 -17.50
N LEU A 201 8.94 2.03 -16.51
CA LEU A 201 9.08 3.05 -15.47
C LEU A 201 9.77 2.54 -14.20
N ARG A 202 9.95 1.22 -14.08
CA ARG A 202 10.74 0.59 -13.02
C ARG A 202 11.72 -0.40 -13.64
N VAL A 203 13.02 -0.21 -13.40
CA VAL A 203 14.10 -1.02 -13.97
C VAL A 203 15.00 -1.49 -12.83
N PHE A 204 15.65 -2.64 -13.02
CA PHE A 204 16.67 -3.13 -12.10
C PHE A 204 18.02 -3.05 -12.78
N GLU A 205 18.99 -2.44 -12.09
CA GLU A 205 20.36 -2.26 -12.56
C GLU A 205 21.35 -2.96 -11.61
N GLN A 206 22.49 -3.38 -12.14
CA GLN A 206 23.63 -3.87 -11.37
C GLN A 206 24.77 -2.89 -11.52
N LEU A 207 25.48 -2.60 -10.42
CA LEU A 207 26.75 -1.92 -10.51
C LEU A 207 27.80 -2.89 -11.05
N ARG A 208 28.44 -2.53 -12.16
CA ARG A 208 29.63 -3.20 -12.68
C ARG A 208 30.75 -2.18 -12.86
N SER A 209 31.99 -2.66 -12.88
CA SER A 209 33.21 -1.85 -13.04
C SER A 209 33.10 -0.91 -14.24
N GLY A 210 32.67 0.33 -14.01
CA GLY A 210 32.46 1.37 -15.03
C GLY A 210 31.06 1.98 -15.11
N GLY A 211 30.03 1.43 -14.43
CA GLY A 211 28.69 2.04 -14.39
C GLY A 211 27.54 1.08 -14.06
N TYR A 212 26.32 1.61 -14.20
CA TYR A 212 25.09 0.84 -14.04
C TYR A 212 24.73 0.13 -15.35
N VAL A 213 24.51 -1.17 -15.27
CA VAL A 213 24.04 -1.98 -16.40
C VAL A 213 22.71 -2.64 -16.05
N PRO A 214 21.83 -2.94 -17.03
CA PRO A 214 20.60 -3.67 -16.76
C PRO A 214 20.89 -5.00 -16.04
N ALA A 215 20.11 -5.29 -15.00
CA ALA A 215 20.25 -6.52 -14.23
C ALA A 215 19.87 -7.73 -15.10
N SER A 216 20.48 -8.88 -14.82
CA SER A 216 20.10 -10.14 -15.47
C SER A 216 18.65 -10.51 -15.15
N GLY A 217 18.06 -11.41 -15.94
CA GLY A 217 16.70 -11.91 -15.71
C GLY A 217 16.48 -12.43 -14.27
N PRO A 218 17.35 -13.33 -13.75
CA PRO A 218 17.25 -13.81 -12.37
C PRO A 218 17.39 -12.70 -11.33
N ALA A 219 18.32 -11.76 -11.54
CA ALA A 219 18.52 -10.62 -10.65
C ALA A 219 17.30 -9.69 -10.60
N THR A 220 16.66 -9.47 -11.76
CA THR A 220 15.41 -8.72 -11.88
C THR A 220 14.28 -9.41 -11.14
N ALA A 221 14.16 -10.74 -11.26
CA ALA A 221 13.13 -11.50 -10.55
C ALA A 221 13.31 -11.41 -9.02
N VAL A 222 14.54 -11.52 -8.55
CA VAL A 222 14.88 -11.35 -7.13
C VAL A 222 14.56 -9.94 -6.64
N GLY A 223 14.90 -8.90 -7.42
CA GLY A 223 14.55 -7.52 -7.11
C GLY A 223 13.05 -7.26 -7.06
N LEU A 224 12.29 -7.83 -7.99
CA LEU A 224 10.82 -7.74 -8.01
C LEU A 224 10.21 -8.42 -6.78
N LEU A 225 10.70 -9.59 -6.40
CA LEU A 225 10.24 -10.30 -5.19
C LEU A 225 10.54 -9.48 -3.95
N TYR A 226 11.72 -8.85 -3.87
CA TYR A 226 12.04 -7.95 -2.77
C TYR A 226 11.07 -6.77 -2.72
N ASP A 227 10.86 -6.05 -3.82
CA ASP A 227 9.97 -4.89 -3.86
C ASP A 227 8.54 -5.25 -3.44
N ILE A 228 8.00 -6.36 -3.96
CA ILE A 228 6.61 -6.75 -3.71
C ILE A 228 6.44 -7.33 -2.31
N VAL A 229 7.28 -8.30 -1.93
CA VAL A 229 7.10 -9.05 -0.69
C VAL A 229 7.66 -8.26 0.49
N VAL A 230 8.89 -7.79 0.37
CA VAL A 230 9.60 -7.17 1.50
C VAL A 230 9.21 -5.73 1.65
N GLU A 231 9.42 -4.93 0.61
CA GLU A 231 9.23 -3.49 0.72
C GLU A 231 7.75 -3.14 0.85
N LEU A 232 6.89 -3.65 -0.02
CA LEU A 232 5.48 -3.26 0.03
C LEU A 232 4.72 -4.13 1.03
N THR A 233 4.72 -5.46 0.88
CA THR A 233 3.83 -6.31 1.70
C THR A 233 4.22 -6.35 3.19
N LEU A 234 5.51 -6.54 3.52
CA LEU A 234 5.94 -6.65 4.92
C LEU A 234 6.04 -5.30 5.65
N ILE A 235 6.43 -4.22 4.98
CA ILE A 235 6.39 -2.89 5.63
C ILE A 235 4.95 -2.47 5.85
N ASP A 236 4.06 -2.72 4.88
CA ASP A 236 2.63 -2.41 5.01
C ASP A 236 1.94 -3.25 6.09
N ALA A 237 2.55 -4.35 6.55
CA ALA A 237 2.07 -5.11 7.71
C ALA A 237 1.87 -4.21 8.94
N LEU A 238 2.75 -3.23 9.15
CA LEU A 238 2.69 -2.32 10.31
C LEU A 238 1.39 -1.52 10.36
N PHE A 239 0.80 -1.24 9.20
CA PHE A 239 -0.44 -0.48 9.06
C PHE A 239 -1.64 -1.23 9.64
N PHE A 240 -1.56 -2.56 9.69
CA PHE A 240 -2.52 -3.38 10.42
C PHE A 240 -2.06 -3.64 11.86
N LEU A 241 -0.78 -3.98 12.05
CA LEU A 241 -0.25 -4.39 13.34
C LEU A 241 -0.35 -3.31 14.41
N VAL A 242 -0.05 -2.05 14.08
CA VAL A 242 -0.14 -0.92 15.02
C VAL A 242 -1.57 -0.72 15.52
N PRO A 243 -2.59 -0.48 14.66
CA PRO A 243 -3.94 -0.27 15.17
C PRO A 243 -4.55 -1.53 15.79
N TYR A 244 -4.15 -2.74 15.36
CA TYR A 244 -4.53 -3.98 16.03
C TYR A 244 -3.99 -4.04 17.46
N SER A 245 -2.69 -3.77 17.64
CA SER A 245 -2.01 -3.87 18.95
C SER A 245 -2.50 -2.80 19.93
N LEU A 246 -2.93 -1.65 19.42
CA LEU A 246 -3.55 -0.58 20.20
C LEU A 246 -5.04 -0.79 20.48
N GLY A 247 -5.63 -1.93 20.05
CA GLY A 247 -7.05 -2.22 20.25
C GLY A 247 -7.99 -1.29 19.47
N MET A 248 -7.50 -0.65 18.41
CA MET A 248 -8.28 0.28 17.58
C MET A 248 -9.07 -0.42 16.47
N LEU A 249 -8.74 -1.68 16.18
CA LEU A 249 -9.45 -2.51 15.21
C LEU A 249 -10.43 -3.45 15.90
N ASP A 250 -11.70 -3.40 15.49
CA ASP A 250 -12.66 -4.44 15.84
C ASP A 250 -12.50 -5.65 14.90
N VAL A 251 -11.75 -6.65 15.37
CA VAL A 251 -11.55 -7.91 14.64
C VAL A 251 -12.69 -8.92 14.83
N THR A 252 -13.65 -8.64 15.71
CA THR A 252 -14.86 -9.45 15.91
C THR A 252 -15.90 -9.22 14.81
N GLU A 253 -15.88 -8.05 14.16
CA GLU A 253 -16.67 -7.76 12.94
C GLU A 253 -16.42 -8.75 11.77
N TRP A 254 -15.34 -9.54 11.88
CA TRP A 254 -14.85 -10.48 10.88
C TRP A 254 -14.87 -11.94 11.36
N SER A 255 -15.11 -12.17 12.65
CA SER A 255 -15.32 -13.51 13.21
C SER A 255 -16.71 -14.06 12.92
N LEU A 256 -17.60 -13.28 12.28
CA LEU A 256 -18.85 -13.77 11.69
C LEU A 256 -18.54 -14.63 10.46
N THR A 257 -18.04 -15.83 10.72
CA THR A 257 -18.44 -17.01 9.97
C THR A 257 -19.96 -17.00 9.86
N GLY A 258 -20.48 -16.61 8.69
CA GLY A 258 -21.65 -17.26 8.10
C GLY A 258 -22.93 -17.45 8.91
N ASP A 259 -23.18 -16.74 10.01
CA ASP A 259 -24.52 -16.70 10.61
C ASP A 259 -25.40 -15.75 9.80
N LEU A 260 -25.79 -16.26 8.63
CA LEU A 260 -27.11 -16.02 8.07
C LEU A 260 -28.14 -16.63 9.03
N ARG A 261 -28.37 -16.01 10.18
CA ARG A 261 -29.74 -15.94 10.64
C ARG A 261 -30.31 -14.68 10.01
N PRO A 262 -31.40 -14.77 9.22
CA PRO A 262 -32.25 -13.60 9.06
C PRO A 262 -32.48 -13.10 10.48
N ARG A 263 -32.27 -11.81 10.74
CA ARG A 263 -32.89 -11.21 11.92
C ARG A 263 -34.36 -11.60 11.81
N ALA A 264 -34.81 -12.48 12.70
CA ALA A 264 -36.23 -12.73 12.83
C ALA A 264 -36.88 -11.35 12.97
N PRO A 265 -37.97 -11.08 12.24
CA PRO A 265 -38.68 -9.82 12.42
C PRO A 265 -38.96 -9.67 13.93
N ASP A 266 -38.56 -8.54 14.49
CA ASP A 266 -38.83 -8.23 15.88
C ASP A 266 -40.33 -8.43 16.13
N ASP A 267 -40.68 -9.41 16.96
CA ASP A 267 -42.05 -9.71 17.41
C ASP A 267 -42.72 -8.53 18.15
N ARG A 268 -42.06 -7.38 18.21
CA ARG A 268 -42.60 -6.13 18.76
C ARG A 268 -43.62 -5.46 17.85
N THR A 269 -43.73 -5.83 16.58
CA THR A 269 -44.81 -5.33 15.70
C THR A 269 -46.06 -6.22 15.68
N ALA A 270 -46.06 -7.38 16.35
CA ALA A 270 -47.21 -8.28 16.39
C ALA A 270 -48.19 -8.02 17.57
N ARG A 271 -47.93 -7.01 18.42
CA ARG A 271 -48.79 -6.66 19.57
C ARG A 271 -49.31 -5.22 19.54
N VAL A 272 -49.67 -4.73 18.34
CA VAL A 272 -50.53 -3.55 18.20
C VAL A 272 -51.67 -3.95 17.28
N GLY A 273 -52.72 -4.55 17.85
CA GLY A 273 -53.87 -5.01 17.09
C GLY A 273 -54.58 -6.23 17.68
N ARG A 274 -54.93 -6.18 18.96
CA ARG A 274 -56.09 -6.89 19.52
C ARG A 274 -56.72 -6.01 20.58
#